data_AF-A0A838PDG0-F1
#
_entry.id   AF-A0A838PDG0-F1
#
_cell.length_a   1.000
_cell.length_b   1.000
_cell.length_c   1.000
_cell.angle_alpha   90.00
_cell.angle_beta   90.00
_cell.angle_gamma   90.00
#
_symmetry.space_group_name_H-M   'P 1'
#
loop_
_entity.id
_entity.type
_entity.pdbx_description
1 polymer ?
#
loop_
_entity_poly.entity_id
_entity_poly.type
_entity_poly.pdbx_seq_one_letter_code
_entity_poly.pdbx_strand_id
1 'polypeptide(L)'
;MICLFTAKGVNHMFYRPKNIGTALLLLLISLCTASATKADTVTLTGFGNTLWEGAPVGPYPGTLNGNSTSLLCVSYDRHVTAGVPFEVTINALNPLGVSNALYGPQLLGYQQAAWLYDQMLANPSETGDIHGAIWRLFTTGVPTTPGSDWWYNLATTDTATLAMIQGYDFSRFRIVTPNDRSINGQQEFLTTVPEPTTMLLLGTGLAGVAARARRRRKAVKTEEA
;
A
#
# COMPACT_ATOMS: atom_id res chain seq x y z
N MET A 1 -46.07 -32.13 -58.50
CA MET A 1 -45.96 -30.66 -58.39
C MET A 1 -45.28 -30.37 -57.06
N ILE A 2 -43.98 -30.67 -56.92
CA ILE A 2 -42.81 -29.83 -57.24
C ILE A 2 -42.99 -28.39 -56.77
N CYS A 3 -42.32 -28.04 -55.66
CA CYS A 3 -41.29 -26.99 -55.65
C CYS A 3 -40.49 -27.04 -54.34
N LEU A 4 -39.21 -27.43 -54.48
CA LEU A 4 -38.13 -27.06 -53.57
C LEU A 4 -38.04 -25.53 -53.50
N PHE A 5 -37.79 -24.97 -52.32
CA PHE A 5 -37.01 -23.73 -52.22
C PHE A 5 -35.94 -23.86 -51.14
N THR A 6 -34.76 -23.43 -51.57
CA THR A 6 -33.43 -23.63 -51.03
C THR A 6 -33.03 -22.61 -49.96
N ALA A 7 -32.05 -23.00 -49.16
CA ALA A 7 -31.37 -22.21 -48.13
C ALA A 7 -30.79 -20.87 -48.62
N LYS A 8 -30.90 -19.86 -47.75
CA LYS A 8 -29.97 -18.72 -47.59
C LYS A 8 -29.89 -18.47 -46.08
N GLY A 9 -28.79 -18.81 -45.40
CA GLY A 9 -27.57 -18.00 -45.44
C GLY A 9 -27.69 -16.83 -44.46
N VAL A 10 -27.79 -17.10 -43.16
CA VAL A 10 -27.74 -16.06 -42.12
C VAL A 10 -26.29 -15.65 -41.97
N ASN A 11 -25.90 -14.63 -42.73
CA ASN A 11 -24.59 -14.02 -42.63
C ASN A 11 -24.42 -13.44 -41.23
N HIS A 12 -23.38 -13.92 -40.53
CA HIS A 12 -22.78 -13.26 -39.38
C HIS A 12 -22.49 -11.80 -39.75
N MET A 13 -23.33 -10.89 -39.25
CA MET A 13 -23.09 -9.46 -39.33
C MET A 13 -21.96 -9.11 -38.36
N PHE A 14 -20.72 -9.33 -38.81
CA PHE A 14 -19.54 -8.74 -38.19
C PHE A 14 -19.71 -7.22 -38.24
N TYR A 15 -19.93 -6.64 -37.06
CA TYR A 15 -19.90 -5.20 -36.85
C TYR A 15 -18.51 -4.68 -37.23
N ARG A 16 -18.36 -4.19 -38.46
CA ARG A 16 -17.21 -3.40 -38.92
C ARG A 16 -17.50 -1.94 -38.52
N PRO A 17 -16.86 -1.39 -37.47
CA PRO A 17 -17.04 0.02 -37.14
C PRO A 17 -16.45 0.85 -38.29
N LYS A 18 -17.31 1.48 -39.09
CA LYS A 18 -16.94 2.33 -40.23
C LYS A 18 -16.52 3.74 -39.83
N ASN A 19 -16.60 4.09 -38.54
CA ASN A 19 -16.44 5.47 -38.10
C ASN A 19 -15.31 5.58 -37.08
N ILE A 20 -14.10 5.88 -37.56
CA ILE A 20 -12.95 6.27 -36.72
C ILE A 20 -13.36 7.39 -35.74
N GLY A 21 -14.29 8.26 -36.14
CA GLY A 21 -14.86 9.32 -35.29
C GLY A 21 -15.62 8.81 -34.05
N THR A 22 -16.32 7.67 -34.10
CA THR A 22 -17.03 7.14 -32.92
C THR A 22 -16.09 6.49 -31.90
N ALA A 23 -15.00 5.87 -32.35
CA ALA A 23 -13.97 5.34 -31.46
C ALA A 23 -13.19 6.47 -30.78
N LEU A 24 -12.91 7.56 -31.52
CA LEU A 24 -12.25 8.75 -30.98
C LEU A 24 -13.13 9.47 -29.96
N LEU A 25 -14.44 9.55 -30.19
CA LEU A 25 -15.40 10.17 -29.27
C LEU A 25 -15.51 9.40 -27.94
N LEU A 26 -15.52 8.06 -27.99
CA LEU A 26 -15.53 7.22 -26.78
C LEU A 26 -14.21 7.32 -26.00
N LEU A 27 -13.08 7.46 -26.70
CA LEU A 27 -11.78 7.69 -26.06
C LEU A 27 -11.73 9.07 -25.37
N LEU A 28 -12.28 10.11 -26.01
CA LEU A 28 -12.34 11.46 -25.45
C LEU A 28 -13.28 11.56 -24.24
N ILE A 29 -14.43 10.88 -24.27
CA ILE A 29 -15.34 10.81 -23.11
C ILE A 29 -14.68 10.06 -21.94
N SER A 30 -13.86 9.04 -22.22
CA SER A 30 -13.05 8.34 -21.20
C SER A 30 -11.91 9.19 -20.63
N LEU A 31 -11.43 10.22 -21.34
CA LEU A 31 -10.40 11.14 -20.85
C LEU A 31 -10.99 12.30 -20.03
N CYS A 32 -12.27 12.62 -20.21
CA CYS A 32 -12.95 13.70 -19.47
C CYS A 32 -13.48 13.28 -18.09
N THR A 33 -13.48 11.99 -17.74
CA THR A 33 -13.73 11.52 -16.37
C THR A 33 -12.44 11.55 -15.54
N ALA A 34 -11.72 12.67 -15.58
CA ALA A 34 -10.63 12.90 -14.64
C ALA A 34 -11.26 13.04 -13.24
N SER A 35 -11.20 11.97 -12.45
CA SER A 35 -11.58 11.97 -11.05
C SER A 35 -10.88 13.15 -10.37
N ALA A 36 -11.63 13.99 -9.65
CA ALA A 36 -11.02 14.99 -8.79
C ALA A 36 -10.06 14.28 -7.85
N THR A 37 -8.76 14.60 -7.92
CA THR A 37 -7.76 14.09 -6.98
C THR A 37 -8.10 14.64 -5.61
N LYS A 38 -8.81 13.84 -4.79
CA LYS A 38 -8.89 14.07 -3.35
C LYS A 38 -7.51 13.78 -2.76
N ALA A 39 -7.10 14.61 -1.80
CA ALA A 39 -5.93 14.31 -0.99
C ALA A 39 -6.16 13.03 -0.19
N ASP A 40 -5.06 12.32 0.10
CA ASP A 40 -5.12 11.08 0.85
C ASP A 40 -5.47 11.39 2.31
N THR A 41 -6.33 10.56 2.91
CA THR A 41 -6.81 10.77 4.28
C THR A 41 -6.52 9.55 5.15
N VAL A 42 -6.06 9.81 6.37
CA VAL A 42 -5.88 8.79 7.40
C VAL A 42 -6.84 9.03 8.54
N THR A 43 -7.37 7.94 9.09
CA THR A 43 -8.17 7.95 10.32
C THR A 43 -7.73 6.77 11.18
N LEU A 44 -7.23 7.03 12.39
CA LEU A 44 -6.98 5.95 13.34
C LEU A 44 -8.30 5.47 13.93
N THR A 45 -8.51 4.16 13.99
CA THR A 45 -9.67 3.57 14.66
C THR A 45 -9.41 3.29 16.14
N GLY A 46 -8.13 3.27 16.53
CA GLY A 46 -7.68 3.18 17.91
C GLY A 46 -6.15 3.15 17.96
N PHE A 47 -5.60 3.00 19.16
CA PHE A 47 -4.15 2.96 19.39
C PHE A 47 -3.63 1.57 19.82
N GLY A 48 -4.51 0.56 19.79
CA GLY A 48 -4.24 -0.75 20.39
C GLY A 48 -4.33 -0.73 21.93
N ASN A 49 -3.91 -1.83 22.56
CA ASN A 49 -3.97 -2.02 24.02
C ASN A 49 -2.57 -2.08 24.67
N THR A 50 -1.51 -2.04 23.86
CA THR A 50 -0.14 -2.12 24.36
C THR A 50 0.32 -0.73 24.77
N LEU A 51 0.82 -0.61 26.00
CA LEU A 51 1.45 0.60 26.50
C LEU A 51 2.93 0.33 26.72
N TRP A 52 3.77 1.33 26.45
CA TRP A 52 5.18 1.35 26.78
C TRP A 52 5.53 2.72 27.34
N GLU A 53 6.09 2.74 28.55
CA GLU A 53 6.36 3.99 29.28
C GLU A 53 5.16 4.95 29.36
N GLY A 54 3.94 4.40 29.45
CA GLY A 54 2.69 5.16 29.54
C GLY A 54 2.13 5.68 28.20
N ALA A 55 2.85 5.49 27.09
CA ALA A 55 2.39 5.85 25.76
C ALA A 55 1.86 4.61 25.01
N PRO A 56 0.82 4.74 24.17
CA PRO A 56 0.34 3.62 23.36
C PRO A 56 1.33 3.29 22.24
N VAL A 57 1.54 1.99 22.03
CA VAL A 57 2.52 1.46 21.07
C VAL A 57 1.94 0.32 20.24
N GLY A 58 2.68 0.01 19.18
CA GLY A 58 2.37 -1.03 18.18
C GLY A 58 2.15 -0.43 16.80
N PRO A 59 1.73 -1.23 15.83
CA PRO A 59 0.99 -0.68 14.72
C PRO A 59 -0.41 -0.26 15.20
N TYR A 60 -0.81 0.97 14.94
CA TYR A 60 -2.16 1.45 15.22
C TYR A 60 -3.11 1.00 14.11
N PRO A 61 -4.29 0.45 14.46
CA PRO A 61 -5.31 0.17 13.48
C PRO A 61 -5.91 1.48 12.95
N GLY A 62 -6.14 1.55 11.65
CA GLY A 62 -6.74 2.71 11.02
C GLY A 62 -7.24 2.44 9.62
N THR A 63 -7.59 3.52 8.93
CA THR A 63 -7.94 3.50 7.52
C THR A 63 -7.14 4.53 6.75
N LEU A 64 -6.66 4.15 5.56
CA LEU A 64 -6.10 5.04 4.55
C LEU A 64 -7.07 5.08 3.37
N ASN A 65 -7.65 6.25 3.10
CA ASN A 65 -8.70 6.42 2.08
C ASN A 65 -9.87 5.44 2.25
N GLY A 66 -10.26 5.17 3.50
CA GLY A 66 -11.33 4.23 3.85
C GLY A 66 -10.93 2.74 3.80
N ASN A 67 -9.72 2.40 3.34
CA ASN A 67 -9.23 1.02 3.37
C ASN A 67 -8.50 0.74 4.68
N SER A 68 -8.80 -0.39 5.31
CA SER A 68 -8.12 -0.80 6.54
C SER A 68 -6.61 -0.89 6.35
N THR A 69 -5.86 -0.32 7.29
CA THR A 69 -4.40 -0.32 7.27
C THR A 69 -3.83 -0.35 8.69
N SER A 70 -2.55 -0.68 8.76
CA SER A 70 -1.76 -0.79 9.99
C SER A 70 -0.69 0.29 9.98
N LEU A 71 -0.71 1.20 10.96
CA LEU A 71 0.10 2.43 10.97
C LEU A 71 1.07 2.42 12.13
N LEU A 72 2.36 2.25 11.86
CA LEU A 72 3.41 2.41 12.86
C LEU A 72 3.72 3.89 13.03
N CYS A 73 3.53 4.43 14.23
CA CYS A 73 3.91 5.81 14.52
C CYS A 73 5.43 5.96 14.57
N VAL A 74 5.97 6.98 13.90
CA VAL A 74 7.39 7.35 14.00
C VAL A 74 7.61 8.66 14.78
N SER A 75 6.52 9.34 15.16
CA SER A 75 6.52 10.64 15.84
C SER A 75 6.14 10.54 17.31
N TYR A 76 7.12 10.62 18.21
CA TYR A 76 6.85 10.64 19.66
C TYR A 76 6.39 12.02 20.16
N ASP A 77 6.85 13.08 19.52
CA ASP A 77 6.62 14.48 19.90
C ASP A 77 5.31 15.07 19.37
N ARG A 78 4.51 14.28 18.65
CA ARG A 78 3.26 14.71 18.03
C ARG A 78 2.10 13.81 18.44
N HIS A 79 0.89 14.31 18.26
CA HIS A 79 -0.32 13.63 18.69
C HIS A 79 -1.38 13.59 17.60
N VAL A 80 -2.23 12.58 17.69
CA VAL A 80 -3.43 12.42 16.88
C VAL A 80 -4.57 11.96 17.77
N THR A 81 -5.80 12.17 17.33
CA THR A 81 -6.99 11.71 18.05
C THR A 81 -7.67 10.62 17.23
N ALA A 82 -7.93 9.46 17.84
CA ALA A 82 -8.65 8.38 17.17
C ALA A 82 -10.05 8.85 16.71
N GLY A 83 -10.46 8.42 15.52
CA GLY A 83 -11.72 8.80 14.88
C GLY A 83 -11.68 10.13 14.15
N VAL A 84 -10.63 10.95 14.28
CA VAL A 84 -10.50 12.23 13.58
C VAL A 84 -9.66 12.03 12.31
N PRO A 85 -10.22 12.25 11.11
CA PRO A 85 -9.45 12.17 9.88
C PRO A 85 -8.50 13.35 9.73
N PHE A 86 -7.35 13.11 9.09
CA PHE A 86 -6.42 14.17 8.68
C PHE A 86 -5.80 13.86 7.31
N GLU A 87 -5.39 14.93 6.63
CA GLU A 87 -4.84 14.88 5.28
C GLU A 87 -3.35 14.53 5.29
N VAL A 88 -2.95 13.62 4.41
CA VAL A 88 -1.60 13.10 4.31
C VAL A 88 -1.09 13.09 2.87
N THR A 89 0.21 12.95 2.73
CA THR A 89 0.92 12.63 1.49
C THR A 89 1.59 11.27 1.65
N ILE A 90 1.34 10.36 0.71
CA ILE A 90 1.92 9.02 0.73
C ILE A 90 3.22 9.00 -0.07
N ASN A 91 4.33 8.83 0.63
CA ASN A 91 5.67 8.80 0.05
C ASN A 91 6.20 7.37 -0.04
N ALA A 92 6.95 7.08 -1.09
CA ALA A 92 7.69 5.83 -1.19
C ALA A 92 8.91 5.85 -0.25
N LEU A 93 9.29 4.70 0.32
CA LEU A 93 10.51 4.58 1.11
C LEU A 93 11.72 4.46 0.17
N ASN A 94 12.12 5.59 -0.40
CA ASN A 94 13.27 5.73 -1.30
C ASN A 94 13.84 7.17 -1.18
N PRO A 95 15.00 7.49 -1.78
CA PRO A 95 15.61 8.82 -1.66
C PRO A 95 14.67 9.99 -2.01
N LEU A 96 13.78 9.83 -2.99
CA LEU A 96 12.86 10.88 -3.44
C LEU A 96 11.64 11.02 -2.52
N GLY A 97 11.16 9.93 -1.92
CA GLY A 97 10.02 10.00 -1.02
C GLY A 97 10.40 10.54 0.36
N VAL A 98 11.58 10.17 0.87
CA VAL A 98 12.04 10.67 2.18
C VAL A 98 12.33 12.17 2.18
N SER A 99 12.61 12.78 1.04
CA SER A 99 12.78 14.24 0.97
C SER A 99 11.48 15.00 1.28
N ASN A 100 10.32 14.35 1.15
CA ASN A 100 9.02 14.92 1.49
C ASN A 100 8.52 14.46 2.88
N ALA A 101 9.25 13.60 3.58
CA ALA A 101 8.88 13.11 4.90
C ALA A 101 9.01 14.18 5.99
N LEU A 102 8.40 13.97 7.14
CA LEU A 102 8.33 14.97 8.22
C LEU A 102 9.70 15.25 8.83
N TYR A 103 10.48 14.20 9.11
CA TYR A 103 11.80 14.29 9.73
C TYR A 103 12.96 14.52 8.73
N GLY A 104 12.63 14.93 7.50
CA GLY A 104 13.60 15.25 6.45
C GLY A 104 14.18 14.01 5.75
N PRO A 105 15.21 14.19 4.89
CA PRO A 105 15.73 13.16 4.00
C PRO A 105 16.63 12.12 4.71
N GLN A 106 16.14 11.52 5.80
CA GLN A 106 16.85 10.52 6.60
C GLN A 106 16.58 9.10 6.10
N LEU A 107 17.01 8.77 4.87
CA LEU A 107 16.69 7.49 4.25
C LEU A 107 17.04 6.29 5.15
N LEU A 108 18.23 6.30 5.73
CA LEU A 108 18.68 5.23 6.61
C LEU A 108 17.78 5.09 7.85
N GLY A 109 17.36 6.21 8.45
CA GLY A 109 16.44 6.19 9.60
C GLY A 109 15.09 5.54 9.26
N TYR A 110 14.50 5.87 8.10
CA TYR A 110 13.26 5.21 7.66
C TYR A 110 13.48 3.73 7.32
N GLN A 111 14.62 3.36 6.74
CA GLN A 111 14.95 1.96 6.47
C GLN A 111 15.12 1.16 7.77
N GLN A 112 15.79 1.73 8.77
CA GLN A 112 15.93 1.16 10.10
C GLN A 112 14.56 1.01 10.78
N ALA A 113 13.70 2.02 10.70
CA ALA A 113 12.36 1.97 11.25
C ALA A 113 11.47 0.92 10.55
N ALA A 114 11.57 0.79 9.22
CA ALA A 114 10.85 -0.23 8.47
C ALA A 114 11.34 -1.65 8.80
N TRP A 115 12.66 -1.84 8.98
CA TRP A 115 13.19 -3.12 9.44
C TRP A 115 12.73 -3.45 10.87
N LEU A 116 12.79 -2.47 11.79
CA LEU A 116 12.28 -2.61 13.16
C LEU A 116 10.78 -2.89 13.19
N TYR A 117 9.99 -2.34 12.26
CA TYR A 117 8.58 -2.68 12.12
C TYR A 117 8.37 -4.18 11.90
N ASP A 118 9.18 -4.81 11.06
CA ASP A 118 9.06 -6.25 10.84
C ASP A 118 9.58 -7.07 12.03
N GLN A 119 10.61 -6.58 12.73
CA GLN A 119 11.04 -7.19 13.99
C GLN A 119 9.95 -7.10 15.05
N MET A 120 9.18 -6.01 15.10
CA MET A 120 8.05 -5.86 16.01
C MET A 120 6.95 -6.89 15.71
N LEU A 121 6.67 -7.16 14.43
CA LEU A 121 5.72 -8.20 14.05
C LEU A 121 6.24 -9.62 14.37
N ALA A 122 7.55 -9.85 14.25
CA ALA A 122 8.19 -11.12 14.56
C ALA A 122 8.37 -11.37 16.08
N ASN A 123 8.45 -10.30 16.88
CA ASN A 123 8.68 -10.36 18.33
C ASN A 123 7.59 -9.59 19.10
N PRO A 124 6.33 -10.08 19.13
CA PRO A 124 5.21 -9.34 19.72
C PRO A 124 5.40 -8.98 21.20
N SER A 125 6.14 -9.79 21.97
CA SER A 125 6.47 -9.53 23.37
C SER A 125 7.36 -8.30 23.57
N GLU A 126 8.06 -7.87 22.53
CA GLU A 126 9.01 -6.75 22.57
C GLU A 126 8.48 -5.51 21.84
N THR A 127 7.18 -5.50 21.51
CA THR A 127 6.51 -4.41 20.77
C THR A 127 6.83 -3.02 21.34
N GLY A 128 6.77 -2.88 22.67
CA GLY A 128 7.03 -1.60 23.32
C GLY A 128 8.46 -1.12 23.13
N ASP A 129 9.43 -1.99 23.40
CA ASP A 129 10.85 -1.65 23.29
C ASP A 129 11.25 -1.37 21.84
N ILE A 130 10.73 -2.13 20.87
CA ILE A 130 10.99 -1.91 19.44
C ILE A 130 10.37 -0.59 18.97
N HIS A 131 9.14 -0.28 19.38
CA HIS A 131 8.48 0.98 19.04
C HIS A 131 9.21 2.17 19.67
N GLY A 132 9.64 2.04 20.93
CA GLY A 132 10.51 3.02 21.59
C GLY A 132 11.82 3.28 20.83
N ALA A 133 12.45 2.21 20.34
CA ALA A 133 13.64 2.31 19.49
C ALA A 133 13.35 3.06 18.17
N ILE A 134 12.19 2.80 17.55
CA ILE A 134 11.75 3.51 16.34
C ILE A 134 11.58 5.01 16.61
N TRP A 135 10.89 5.37 17.69
CA TRP A 135 10.72 6.79 18.07
C TRP A 135 12.06 7.50 18.27
N ARG A 136 13.03 6.83 18.88
CA ARG A 136 14.37 7.37 19.12
C ARG A 136 15.15 7.66 17.83
N LEU A 137 14.82 7.02 16.70
CA LEU A 137 15.43 7.33 15.40
C LEU A 137 15.09 8.74 14.92
N PHE A 138 13.94 9.29 15.32
CA PHE A 138 13.40 10.54 14.77
C PHE A 138 13.23 11.66 15.80
N THR A 139 13.03 11.29 17.06
CA THR A 139 12.70 12.22 18.14
C THR A 139 13.72 12.13 19.27
N THR A 140 14.18 13.27 19.76
CA THR A 140 15.01 13.35 20.97
C THR A 140 14.13 13.38 22.23
N GLY A 141 14.65 12.90 23.36
CA GLY A 141 13.90 12.91 24.63
C GLY A 141 12.83 11.82 24.77
N VAL A 142 12.82 10.83 23.88
CA VAL A 142 12.07 9.58 24.06
C VAL A 142 12.62 8.86 25.29
N PRO A 143 11.78 8.32 26.20
CA PRO A 143 12.22 7.44 27.28
C PRO A 143 13.09 6.31 26.75
N THR A 144 13.99 5.79 27.58
CA THR A 144 14.86 4.67 27.18
C THR A 144 14.82 3.58 28.24
N THR A 145 14.51 2.36 27.82
CA THR A 145 14.65 1.13 28.60
C THR A 145 15.87 0.35 28.09
N PRO A 146 16.41 -0.62 28.86
CA PRO A 146 17.44 -1.52 28.35
C PRO A 146 17.04 -2.24 27.06
N GLY A 147 15.75 -2.60 26.91
CA GLY A 147 15.23 -3.26 25.72
C GLY A 147 15.19 -2.32 24.51
N SER A 148 14.65 -1.10 24.67
CA SER A 148 14.61 -0.13 23.56
C SER A 148 16.00 0.32 23.14
N ASP A 149 16.93 0.44 24.09
CA ASP A 149 18.34 0.74 23.81
C ASP A 149 19.00 -0.39 23.01
N TRP A 150 18.72 -1.65 23.36
CA TRP A 150 19.24 -2.80 22.62
C TRP A 150 18.75 -2.81 21.16
N TRP A 151 17.45 -2.66 20.93
CA TRP A 151 16.87 -2.61 19.57
C TRP A 151 17.37 -1.42 18.76
N TYR A 152 17.50 -0.25 19.40
CA TYR A 152 18.07 0.93 18.75
C TYR A 152 19.51 0.69 18.32
N ASN A 153 20.36 0.16 19.21
CA ASN A 153 21.76 -0.12 18.91
C ASN A 153 21.89 -1.22 17.85
N LEU A 154 21.03 -2.23 17.88
CA LEU A 154 20.99 -3.28 16.86
C LEU A 154 20.70 -2.69 15.48
N ALA A 155 19.71 -1.82 15.35
CA ALA A 155 19.37 -1.20 14.07
C ALA A 155 20.40 -0.15 13.59
N THR A 156 21.12 0.50 14.50
CA THR A 156 21.96 1.68 14.17
C THR A 156 23.46 1.45 14.21
N THR A 157 23.94 0.45 14.95
CA THR A 157 25.38 0.25 15.20
C THR A 157 25.88 -1.15 14.85
N ASP A 158 25.03 -2.17 14.91
CA ASP A 158 25.42 -3.54 14.59
C ASP A 158 25.71 -3.69 13.10
N THR A 159 26.93 -4.07 12.76
CA THR A 159 27.42 -4.09 11.38
C THR A 159 26.75 -5.16 10.53
N ALA A 160 26.41 -6.31 11.12
CA ALA A 160 25.69 -7.38 10.43
C ALA A 160 24.26 -6.94 10.08
N THR A 161 23.57 -6.32 11.04
CA THR A 161 22.22 -5.80 10.86
C THR A 161 22.20 -4.66 9.83
N LEU A 162 23.15 -3.73 9.87
CA LEU A 162 23.26 -2.69 8.86
C LEU A 162 23.47 -3.26 7.44
N ALA A 163 24.27 -4.31 7.29
CA ALA A 163 24.42 -5.00 6.01
C ALA A 163 23.12 -5.68 5.56
N MET A 164 22.35 -6.26 6.49
CA MET A 164 21.02 -6.81 6.19
C MET A 164 20.04 -5.72 5.74
N ILE A 165 20.00 -4.58 6.43
CA ILE A 165 19.16 -3.43 6.07
C ILE A 165 19.48 -2.93 4.66
N GLN A 166 20.75 -2.88 4.26
CA GLN A 166 21.15 -2.47 2.91
C GLN A 166 20.62 -3.39 1.80
N GLY A 167 20.45 -4.69 2.07
CA GLY A 167 19.90 -5.67 1.13
C GLY A 167 18.39 -5.89 1.25
N TYR A 168 17.71 -5.15 2.15
CA TYR A 168 16.31 -5.38 2.47
C TYR A 168 15.36 -4.76 1.42
N ASP A 169 14.23 -5.43 1.16
CA ASP A 169 13.22 -4.92 0.24
C ASP A 169 12.24 -3.97 0.96
N PHE A 170 12.44 -2.67 0.72
CA PHE A 170 11.56 -1.63 1.25
C PHE A 170 10.39 -1.25 0.34
N SER A 171 10.22 -1.92 -0.81
CA SER A 171 9.23 -1.54 -1.84
C SER A 171 7.78 -1.60 -1.36
N ARG A 172 7.48 -2.40 -0.33
CA ARG A 172 6.16 -2.48 0.31
C ARG A 172 5.86 -1.39 1.32
N PHE A 173 6.88 -0.66 1.78
CA PHE A 173 6.72 0.38 2.80
C PHE A 173 6.34 1.72 2.18
N ARG A 174 5.49 2.45 2.89
CA ARG A 174 5.12 3.83 2.59
C ARG A 174 5.27 4.67 3.83
N ILE A 175 5.72 5.90 3.62
CA ILE A 175 5.77 6.93 4.64
C ILE A 175 4.50 7.75 4.47
N VAL A 176 3.71 7.81 5.53
CA VAL A 176 2.43 8.50 5.60
C VAL A 176 2.66 9.82 6.30
N THR A 177 2.90 10.84 5.51
CA THR A 177 3.36 12.12 6.02
C THR A 177 2.18 13.09 6.15
N PRO A 178 1.93 13.68 7.33
CA PRO A 178 0.85 14.65 7.49
C PRO A 178 1.11 15.92 6.67
N ASN A 179 0.04 16.53 6.17
CA ASN A 179 0.14 17.78 5.42
C ASN A 179 0.40 18.99 6.34
N ASP A 180 -0.09 18.95 7.59
CA ASP A 180 0.26 19.94 8.61
C ASP A 180 1.67 19.65 9.18
N ARG A 181 2.62 20.49 8.79
CA ARG A 181 4.03 20.39 9.21
C ARG A 181 4.34 21.20 10.47
N SER A 182 3.37 21.94 11.02
CA SER A 182 3.58 22.72 12.24
C SER A 182 3.95 21.82 13.42
N ILE A 183 4.50 22.40 14.48
CA ILE A 183 4.89 21.66 15.70
C ILE A 183 3.70 20.96 16.37
N ASN A 184 2.49 21.48 16.17
CA ASN A 184 1.24 20.91 16.71
C ASN A 184 0.51 20.05 15.66
N GLY A 185 1.14 19.80 14.51
CA GLY A 185 0.57 18.96 13.46
C GLY A 185 0.48 17.49 13.87
N GLN A 186 -0.19 16.70 13.05
CA GLN A 186 -0.39 15.28 13.30
C GLN A 186 0.93 14.49 13.27
N GLN A 187 0.87 13.25 13.77
CA GLN A 187 1.98 12.28 13.71
C GLN A 187 2.26 11.82 12.28
N GLU A 188 3.51 11.45 12.01
CA GLU A 188 3.91 10.70 10.82
C GLU A 188 3.90 9.19 11.11
N PHE A 189 3.57 8.40 10.09
CA PHE A 189 3.49 6.95 10.20
C PHE A 189 4.27 6.24 9.10
N LEU A 190 4.68 5.01 9.38
CA LEU A 190 5.02 3.99 8.39
C LEU A 190 3.84 3.03 8.23
N THR A 191 3.56 2.64 7.00
CA THR A 191 2.58 1.60 6.70
C THR A 191 3.14 0.65 5.65
N THR A 192 2.57 -0.54 5.59
CA THR A 192 2.76 -1.43 4.46
C THR A 192 1.57 -1.29 3.52
N VAL A 193 1.82 -1.36 2.21
CA VAL A 193 0.74 -1.46 1.22
C VAL A 193 0.39 -2.94 1.11
N PRO A 194 -0.87 -3.34 1.38
CA PRO A 194 -1.31 -4.69 1.05
C PRO A 194 -1.08 -4.90 -0.45
N GLU A 195 -0.43 -6.01 -0.83
CA GLU A 195 -0.30 -6.35 -2.25
C GLU A 195 -1.69 -6.26 -2.91
N PRO A 196 -1.84 -5.52 -4.03
CA PRO A 196 -3.15 -5.28 -4.58
C PRO A 196 -3.83 -6.61 -4.92
N THR A 197 -4.95 -6.92 -4.25
CA THR A 197 -5.80 -8.07 -4.61
C THR A 197 -6.25 -8.02 -6.07
N THR A 198 -6.12 -6.86 -6.73
CA THR A 198 -6.28 -6.68 -8.17
C THR A 198 -5.29 -7.50 -9.00
N MET A 199 -4.05 -7.75 -8.55
CA MET A 199 -3.10 -8.64 -9.25
C MET A 199 -3.60 -10.09 -9.21
N LEU A 200 -4.10 -10.54 -8.06
CA LEU A 200 -4.70 -11.86 -7.91
C LEU A 200 -6.00 -11.97 -8.73
N LEU A 201 -6.85 -10.94 -8.70
CA LEU A 201 -8.10 -10.89 -9.47
C LEU A 201 -7.82 -10.85 -10.99
N LEU A 202 -6.80 -10.12 -11.41
CA LEU A 202 -6.36 -10.05 -12.80
C LEU A 202 -5.79 -11.39 -13.26
N GLY A 203 -4.92 -12.01 -12.45
CA GLY A 203 -4.35 -13.32 -12.71
C GLY A 203 -5.42 -14.41 -12.80
N THR A 204 -6.36 -14.44 -11.86
CA THR A 204 -7.48 -15.38 -11.86
C THR A 204 -8.47 -15.11 -13.00
N GLY A 205 -8.73 -13.84 -13.33
CA GLY A 205 -9.53 -13.43 -14.48
C GLY A 205 -8.94 -13.91 -15.80
N LEU A 206 -7.65 -13.67 -16.04
CA LEU A 206 -6.91 -14.16 -17.21
C LEU A 206 -6.90 -15.69 -17.29
N ALA A 207 -6.67 -16.37 -16.18
CA ALA A 207 -6.72 -17.83 -16.12
C ALA A 207 -8.12 -18.36 -16.49
N GLY A 208 -9.18 -17.71 -16.02
CA GLY A 208 -10.57 -18.01 -16.36
C GLY A 208 -10.86 -17.86 -17.86
N VAL A 209 -10.42 -16.75 -18.47
CA VAL A 209 -10.55 -16.50 -19.92
C VAL A 209 -9.78 -17.55 -20.73
N ALA A 210 -8.53 -17.84 -20.34
CA ALA A 210 -7.70 -18.84 -21.01
C ALA A 210 -8.30 -20.25 -20.90
N ALA A 211 -8.89 -20.62 -19.76
CA ALA A 211 -9.60 -21.88 -19.58
C ALA A 211 -10.82 -21.97 -20.52
N ARG A 212 -11.63 -20.91 -20.62
CA ARG A 212 -12.80 -20.87 -21.51
C ARG A 212 -12.40 -20.93 -22.98
N ALA A 213 -11.37 -20.20 -23.40
CA ALA A 213 -10.85 -20.23 -24.77
C ALA A 213 -10.34 -21.64 -25.16
N ARG A 214 -9.64 -22.33 -24.25
CA ARG A 214 -9.19 -23.72 -24.47
C ARG A 214 -10.35 -24.70 -24.61
N ARG A 215 -11.41 -24.57 -23.80
CA ARG A 215 -12.61 -25.42 -23.92
C ARG A 215 -13.31 -25.26 -25.27
N ARG A 216 -13.45 -24.02 -25.77
CA ARG A 216 -14.06 -23.76 -27.09
C ARG A 216 -13.28 -24.39 -28.23
N ARG A 217 -11.94 -24.32 -28.20
CA ARG A 217 -11.09 -24.94 -29.23
C ARG A 217 -11.16 -26.46 -29.23
N LYS A 218 -11.38 -27.10 -28.07
CA LYS A 218 -11.57 -28.56 -28.00
C LYS A 218 -12.93 -28.99 -28.54
N ALA A 219 -14.00 -28.26 -28.24
CA ALA A 219 -15.35 -28.59 -28.71
C ALA A 219 -15.47 -28.55 -30.24
N VAL A 220 -14.86 -27.55 -30.90
CA VAL A 220 -14.88 -27.42 -32.37
C VAL A 220 -14.13 -28.57 -33.06
N LYS A 221 -13.10 -29.14 -32.44
CA LYS A 221 -12.36 -30.29 -33.00
C LYS A 221 -13.13 -31.61 -32.93
N THR A 222 -14.21 -31.69 -32.15
CA THR A 222 -15.01 -32.92 -32.00
C THR A 222 -16.17 -32.98 -33.01
N GLU A 223 -16.47 -31.90 -33.73
CA GLU A 223 -17.48 -31.88 -34.80
C GLU A 223 -16.92 -32.22 -36.19
N GLU A 224 -15.59 -32.42 -36.34
CA GLU A 224 -14.93 -32.80 -37.61
C GLU A 224 -14.45 -34.27 -37.65
N ALA A 225 -14.86 -35.10 -36.69
CA ALA A 225 -14.59 -36.55 -36.66
C ALA A 225 -15.91 -37.34 -36.60
#